data_AF-A0A7W0H4T7-F1
#
_entry.id   AF-A0A7W0H4T7-F1
#
_cell.length_a   1.000
_cell.length_b   1.000
_cell.length_c   1.000
_cell.angle_alpha   90.00
_cell.angle_beta   90.00
_cell.angle_gamma   90.00
#
_symmetry.space_group_name_H-M   'P 1'
#
loop_
_entity.id
_entity.type
_entity.pdbx_description
1 polymer ?
#
loop_
_entity_poly.entity_id
_entity_poly.type
_entity_poly.pdbx_seq_one_letter_code
_entity_poly.pdbx_strand_id
1 'polypeptide(L)'
;MRRLAMLLLVVVGACALASCGGGDDQEDVENLLDRAFSGEIRSADLKIEGEISLKGLVKDPIKIEAEGPFRTNEGKLPSADIELRVGSGGGQTITSGVLTTGDRVFLKFQDVYYEQPAAQVRQTNRSIAKNSRKGGQPLSELGLDPRSWLAEAKDEGDADVAGVETDHVSGTLDVGSLMRNLNRFVRRSASALGGQGEAAPPRLNGADIQELSEAVKDPSFDVYVGKKDGLIRRVSGRIEFDIPESDRAGLGGLKGGSIVFSVELHDVNGDQEIEAPARSRPLSKLTDSLGGALNALGAGGATTQEPGPEEGETGGESTDADQLRLYAECLDKARPEDTEQLQRCADLLQEP
;
A
#
# COMPACT_ATOMS: atom_id res chain seq x y z
N MET A 1 -62.85 -14.07 -64.58
CA MET A 1 -61.57 -13.65 -65.18
C MET A 1 -60.48 -13.92 -64.15
N ARG A 2 -59.72 -15.01 -64.32
CA ARG A 2 -58.26 -15.00 -64.65
C ARG A 2 -57.45 -14.28 -63.55
N ARG A 3 -56.84 -14.97 -62.59
CA ARG A 3 -55.66 -15.89 -62.62
C ARG A 3 -54.34 -15.16 -62.35
N LEU A 4 -53.51 -15.80 -61.50
CA LEU A 4 -52.06 -15.66 -61.24
C LEU A 4 -51.62 -14.49 -60.35
N ALA A 5 -50.68 -14.62 -59.40
CA ALA A 5 -49.83 -15.71 -58.86
C ALA A 5 -49.23 -15.16 -57.53
N MET A 6 -49.14 -15.83 -56.37
CA MET A 6 -48.47 -17.10 -55.98
C MET A 6 -46.97 -17.20 -56.32
N LEU A 7 -46.13 -16.88 -55.33
CA LEU A 7 -44.73 -17.26 -55.08
C LEU A 7 -44.48 -16.77 -53.64
N LEU A 8 -44.36 -17.52 -52.54
CA LEU A 8 -43.91 -18.88 -52.20
C LEU A 8 -42.43 -19.15 -52.49
N LEU A 9 -41.57 -18.82 -51.52
CA LEU A 9 -40.39 -19.60 -51.10
C LEU A 9 -39.93 -19.06 -49.73
N VAL A 10 -40.33 -19.67 -48.60
CA VAL A 10 -39.56 -20.69 -47.86
C VAL A 10 -38.21 -20.16 -47.38
N VAL A 11 -38.14 -19.73 -46.11
CA VAL A 11 -37.06 -20.08 -45.16
C VAL A 11 -37.65 -20.06 -43.74
N VAL A 12 -38.14 -21.22 -43.28
CA VAL A 12 -38.23 -21.56 -41.86
C VAL A 12 -37.31 -22.76 -41.67
N GLY A 13 -36.36 -22.63 -40.76
CA GLY A 13 -35.72 -23.75 -40.06
C GLY A 13 -34.34 -24.17 -40.57
N ALA A 14 -33.30 -23.76 -39.84
CA ALA A 14 -32.33 -24.70 -39.29
C ALA A 14 -31.47 -23.99 -38.23
N CYS A 15 -31.47 -24.55 -37.03
CA CYS A 15 -30.60 -24.20 -35.92
C CYS A 15 -29.12 -24.41 -36.28
N ALA A 16 -28.28 -23.45 -35.93
CA ALA A 16 -26.99 -23.68 -35.30
C ALA A 16 -26.90 -22.60 -34.21
N LEU A 17 -27.10 -22.93 -32.93
CA LEU A 17 -25.99 -23.32 -32.06
C LEU A 17 -24.70 -22.55 -32.40
N ALA A 18 -24.63 -21.28 -32.01
CA ALA A 18 -23.42 -20.86 -31.29
C ALA A 18 -23.63 -21.40 -29.86
N SER A 19 -23.34 -22.65 -29.51
CA SER A 19 -22.00 -23.28 -29.49
C SER A 19 -21.01 -22.25 -28.94
N CYS A 20 -20.95 -22.09 -27.62
CA CYS A 20 -19.92 -22.77 -26.82
C CYS A 20 -18.54 -22.58 -27.47
N GLY A 21 -17.98 -21.38 -27.30
CA GLY A 21 -16.60 -21.03 -27.63
C GLY A 21 -15.77 -20.88 -26.37
N GLY A 22 -15.95 -21.78 -25.40
CA GLY A 22 -15.09 -21.84 -24.22
C GLY A 22 -13.75 -22.45 -24.63
N GLY A 23 -12.78 -21.61 -24.95
CA GLY A 23 -11.42 -22.03 -25.27
C GLY A 23 -10.52 -20.87 -25.69
N ASP A 24 -10.97 -20.06 -26.65
CA ASP A 24 -10.13 -19.02 -27.28
C ASP A 24 -10.09 -17.72 -26.45
N ASP A 25 -11.24 -17.28 -25.93
CA ASP A 25 -11.33 -16.01 -25.18
C ASP A 25 -10.47 -16.00 -23.90
N GLN A 26 -10.34 -17.16 -23.24
CA GLN A 26 -9.55 -17.25 -22.00
C GLN A 26 -8.04 -17.27 -22.28
N GLU A 27 -7.59 -17.98 -23.32
CA GLU A 27 -6.17 -17.93 -23.73
C GLU A 27 -5.78 -16.52 -24.16
N ASP A 28 -6.68 -15.79 -24.82
CA ASP A 28 -6.46 -14.39 -25.20
C ASP A 28 -6.36 -13.44 -24.00
N VAL A 29 -7.22 -13.61 -22.98
CA VAL A 29 -7.17 -12.84 -21.72
C VAL A 29 -5.87 -13.10 -20.95
N GLU A 30 -5.46 -14.37 -20.80
CA GLU A 30 -4.22 -14.69 -20.09
C GLU A 30 -3.00 -14.13 -20.84
N ASN A 31 -2.98 -14.19 -22.18
CA ASN A 31 -1.94 -13.57 -23.01
C ASN A 31 -1.92 -12.04 -22.91
N LEU A 32 -3.09 -11.39 -22.83
CA LEU A 32 -3.20 -9.96 -22.60
C LEU A 32 -2.56 -9.59 -21.25
N LEU A 33 -2.94 -10.28 -20.18
CA LEU A 33 -2.43 -10.05 -18.83
C LEU A 33 -0.92 -10.29 -18.75
N ASP A 34 -0.41 -11.38 -19.32
CA ASP A 34 1.03 -11.69 -19.31
C ASP A 34 1.85 -10.61 -20.02
N ARG A 35 1.35 -10.08 -21.15
CA ARG A 35 1.97 -8.94 -21.83
C ARG A 35 1.89 -7.67 -20.98
N ALA A 36 0.73 -7.40 -20.39
CA ALA A 36 0.52 -6.20 -19.59
C ALA A 36 1.42 -6.15 -18.34
N PHE A 37 1.53 -7.26 -17.60
CA PHE A 37 2.36 -7.37 -16.41
C PHE A 37 3.86 -7.52 -16.71
N SER A 38 4.25 -7.91 -17.92
CA SER A 38 5.64 -7.87 -18.38
C SER A 38 6.05 -6.53 -19.02
N GLY A 39 5.07 -5.66 -19.27
CA GLY A 39 5.28 -4.32 -19.81
C GLY A 39 6.15 -3.45 -18.91
N GLU A 40 7.04 -2.66 -19.52
CA GLU A 40 7.93 -1.76 -18.79
C GLU A 40 7.30 -0.37 -18.63
N ILE A 41 6.96 -0.02 -17.39
CA ILE A 41 6.51 1.32 -17.01
C ILE A 41 7.71 2.08 -16.43
N ARG A 42 8.22 3.03 -17.21
CA ARG A 42 9.39 3.85 -16.86
C ARG A 42 9.02 5.13 -16.17
N SER A 43 7.83 5.66 -16.40
CA SER A 43 7.31 6.83 -15.71
C SER A 43 5.79 6.81 -15.71
N ALA A 44 5.19 7.47 -14.73
CA ALA A 44 3.75 7.72 -14.66
C ALA A 44 3.47 8.68 -13.50
N ASP A 45 2.30 9.29 -13.50
CA ASP A 45 1.70 9.88 -12.31
C ASP A 45 0.92 8.79 -11.58
N LEU A 46 1.41 8.44 -10.39
CA LEU A 46 0.88 7.36 -9.57
C LEU A 46 -0.22 7.89 -8.68
N LYS A 47 -1.31 7.14 -8.57
CA LYS A 47 -2.33 7.33 -7.53
C LYS A 47 -2.65 5.99 -6.89
N ILE A 48 -2.43 5.87 -5.58
CA ILE A 48 -2.76 4.71 -4.76
C ILE A 48 -3.84 5.15 -3.79
N GLU A 49 -4.92 4.39 -3.71
CA GLU A 49 -5.93 4.55 -2.67
C GLU A 49 -6.13 3.20 -1.97
N GLY A 50 -6.26 3.24 -0.66
CA GLY A 50 -6.49 2.08 0.17
C GLY A 50 -7.45 2.43 1.30
N GLU A 51 -8.45 1.60 1.52
CA GLU A 51 -9.35 1.69 2.66
C GLU A 51 -9.39 0.36 3.39
N ILE A 52 -9.12 0.39 4.69
CA ILE A 52 -9.11 -0.78 5.57
C ILE A 52 -10.13 -0.57 6.68
N SER A 53 -11.15 -1.41 6.74
CA SER A 53 -12.13 -1.47 7.82
C SER A 53 -11.91 -2.72 8.65
N LEU A 54 -11.64 -2.60 9.95
CA LEU A 54 -11.45 -3.73 10.86
C LEU A 54 -12.53 -3.71 11.94
N LYS A 55 -13.64 -4.41 11.67
CA LYS A 55 -14.81 -4.47 12.54
C LYS A 55 -14.42 -5.09 13.89
N GLY A 56 -14.71 -4.38 14.98
CA GLY A 56 -14.44 -4.85 16.34
C GLY A 56 -13.09 -4.41 16.91
N LEU A 57 -12.17 -3.90 16.09
CA LEU A 57 -10.89 -3.33 16.54
C LEU A 57 -10.90 -1.81 16.49
N VAL A 58 -11.33 -1.24 15.35
CA VAL A 58 -11.43 0.21 15.15
C VAL A 58 -12.82 0.59 14.67
N LYS A 59 -13.27 1.79 15.05
CA LYS A 59 -14.60 2.29 14.69
C LYS A 59 -14.63 2.81 13.25
N ASP A 60 -13.63 3.59 12.88
CA ASP A 60 -13.56 4.26 11.58
C ASP A 60 -12.55 3.58 10.66
N PRO A 61 -12.81 3.50 9.34
CA PRO A 61 -11.86 2.96 8.39
C PRO A 61 -10.57 3.76 8.36
N ILE A 62 -9.46 3.05 8.15
CA ILE A 62 -8.14 3.63 7.87
C ILE A 62 -8.07 3.87 6.37
N LYS A 63 -7.83 5.12 5.99
CA LYS A 63 -7.62 5.56 4.61
C LYS A 63 -6.15 5.83 4.38
N ILE A 64 -5.64 5.33 3.27
CA ILE A 64 -4.27 5.47 2.81
C ILE A 64 -4.35 5.98 1.39
N GLU A 65 -3.74 7.12 1.13
CA GLU A 65 -3.63 7.70 -0.21
C GLU A 65 -2.16 8.00 -0.48
N ALA A 66 -1.65 7.59 -1.63
CA ALA A 66 -0.34 8.02 -2.09
C ALA A 66 -0.42 8.53 -3.51
N GLU A 67 0.11 9.71 -3.79
CA GLU A 67 0.02 10.32 -5.11
C GLU A 67 1.32 11.03 -5.51
N GLY A 68 1.60 11.01 -6.82
CA GLY A 68 2.62 11.85 -7.43
C GLY A 68 3.42 11.16 -8.55
N PRO A 69 4.28 11.92 -9.25
CA PRO A 69 5.06 11.43 -10.37
C PRO A 69 6.18 10.48 -9.93
N PHE A 70 6.50 9.51 -10.79
CA PHE A 70 7.77 8.80 -10.74
C PHE A 70 8.38 8.61 -12.13
N ARG A 71 9.69 8.40 -12.15
CA ARG A 71 10.46 7.96 -13.30
C ARG A 71 11.63 7.07 -12.88
N THR A 72 11.83 5.96 -13.56
CA THR A 72 12.97 5.07 -13.36
C THR A 72 14.25 5.70 -13.88
N ASN A 73 15.36 5.44 -13.20
CA ASN A 73 16.68 5.88 -13.64
C ASN A 73 17.60 4.66 -13.79
N GLU A 74 18.41 4.64 -14.83
CA GLU A 74 19.34 3.53 -15.03
C GLU A 74 20.46 3.55 -13.97
N GLY A 75 20.61 2.43 -13.25
CA GLY A 75 21.70 2.22 -12.30
C GLY A 75 21.70 3.16 -11.08
N LYS A 76 20.59 3.85 -10.81
CA LYS A 76 20.43 4.75 -9.66
C LYS A 76 19.03 4.62 -9.08
N LEU A 77 18.79 5.30 -7.96
CA LEU A 77 17.45 5.48 -7.42
C LEU A 77 16.51 6.08 -8.48
N PRO A 78 15.22 5.69 -8.52
CA PRO A 78 14.24 6.38 -9.33
C PRO A 78 14.12 7.84 -8.90
N SER A 79 13.65 8.67 -9.81
CA SER A 79 13.13 9.98 -9.46
C SER A 79 11.66 9.81 -9.10
N ALA A 80 11.21 10.44 -8.03
CA ALA A 80 9.81 10.41 -7.61
C ALA A 80 9.53 11.60 -6.69
N ASP A 81 8.30 12.08 -6.68
CA ASP A 81 7.78 12.99 -5.66
C ASP A 81 6.42 12.45 -5.21
N ILE A 82 6.42 11.61 -4.18
CA ILE A 82 5.23 10.89 -3.73
C ILE A 82 4.79 11.46 -2.38
N GLU A 83 3.59 12.02 -2.33
CA GLU A 83 2.92 12.38 -1.10
C GLU A 83 2.12 11.18 -0.58
N LEU A 84 2.17 10.92 0.73
CA LEU A 84 1.44 9.88 1.44
C LEU A 84 0.55 10.53 2.50
N ARG A 85 -0.75 10.26 2.43
CA ARG A 85 -1.74 10.65 3.42
C ARG A 85 -2.31 9.41 4.07
N VAL A 86 -2.26 9.37 5.40
CA VAL A 86 -2.86 8.30 6.19
C VAL A 86 -3.76 8.93 7.23
N GLY A 87 -5.03 8.52 7.29
CA GLY A 87 -5.99 9.06 8.23
C GLY A 87 -7.09 8.05 8.56
N SER A 88 -7.87 8.34 9.59
CA SER A 88 -9.13 7.65 9.86
C SER A 88 -10.30 8.56 9.49
N GLY A 89 -11.43 7.99 9.09
CA GLY A 89 -12.62 8.72 8.60
C GLY A 89 -13.21 9.79 9.55
N GLY A 90 -12.74 9.91 10.79
CA GLY A 90 -13.11 10.95 11.75
C GLY A 90 -11.94 11.56 12.55
N GLY A 91 -10.68 11.29 12.17
CA GLY A 91 -9.49 11.69 12.92
C GLY A 91 -8.50 12.58 12.15
N GLN A 92 -7.34 12.83 12.76
CA GLN A 92 -6.25 13.60 12.13
C GLN A 92 -5.65 12.82 10.95
N THR A 93 -5.47 13.48 9.81
CA THR A 93 -4.73 12.93 8.66
C THR A 93 -3.26 13.30 8.79
N ILE A 94 -2.39 12.30 8.78
CA ILE A 94 -0.94 12.46 8.76
C ILE A 94 -0.51 12.54 7.29
N THR A 95 0.15 13.64 6.94
CA THR A 95 0.76 13.83 5.61
C THR A 95 2.27 13.72 5.72
N SER A 96 2.83 12.82 4.94
CA SER A 96 4.28 12.66 4.73
C SER A 96 4.55 12.50 3.25
N GLY A 97 5.81 12.38 2.84
CA GLY A 97 6.13 12.13 1.44
C GLY A 97 7.60 11.82 1.23
N VAL A 98 7.94 11.31 0.06
CA VAL A 98 9.32 11.05 -0.33
C VAL A 98 9.57 11.69 -1.67
N LEU A 99 10.59 12.53 -1.73
CA LEU A 99 11.10 13.12 -2.96
C LEU A 99 12.48 12.57 -3.23
N THR A 100 12.71 12.05 -4.43
CA THR A 100 14.02 11.63 -4.92
C THR A 100 14.23 12.17 -6.33
N THR A 101 15.45 12.66 -6.58
CA THR A 101 15.90 13.13 -7.91
C THR A 101 16.89 12.13 -8.53
N GLY A 102 17.00 10.94 -7.94
CA GLY A 102 18.01 9.93 -8.27
C GLY A 102 19.34 10.13 -7.54
N ASP A 103 19.80 11.38 -7.35
CA ASP A 103 21.06 11.69 -6.66
C ASP A 103 20.86 12.37 -5.28
N ARG A 104 19.64 12.79 -4.97
CA ARG A 104 19.24 13.37 -3.67
C ARG A 104 17.92 12.76 -3.24
N VAL A 105 17.76 12.55 -1.94
CA VAL A 105 16.56 11.97 -1.32
C VAL A 105 16.11 12.88 -0.19
N PHE A 106 14.81 13.14 -0.12
CA PHE A 106 14.17 13.98 0.86
C PHE A 106 12.96 13.26 1.43
N LEU A 107 12.80 13.35 2.75
CA LEU A 107 11.58 12.97 3.43
C LEU A 107 10.78 14.25 3.69
N LYS A 108 9.56 14.31 3.20
CA LYS A 108 8.58 15.33 3.56
C LYS A 108 7.85 14.85 4.81
N PHE A 109 7.84 15.67 5.85
CA PHE A 109 7.01 15.46 7.02
C PHE A 109 6.25 16.75 7.27
N GLN A 110 4.91 16.68 7.18
CA GLN A 110 4.07 17.87 7.03
C GLN A 110 4.58 18.72 5.84
N ASP A 111 4.81 20.01 6.01
CA ASP A 111 5.25 20.90 4.93
C ASP A 111 6.77 21.15 4.87
N VAL A 112 7.56 20.28 5.52
CA VAL A 112 9.02 20.45 5.60
C VAL A 112 9.76 19.28 4.97
N TYR A 113 10.67 19.59 4.05
CA TYR A 113 11.58 18.61 3.44
C TYR A 113 12.86 18.43 4.26
N TYR A 114 13.22 17.17 4.47
CA TYR A 114 14.40 16.74 5.21
C TYR A 114 15.30 15.90 4.31
N GLU A 115 16.49 16.40 4.00
CA GLU A 115 17.43 15.79 3.06
C GLU A 115 18.32 14.73 3.73
N GLN A 116 18.39 13.57 3.08
CA GLN A 116 19.27 12.48 3.47
C GLN A 116 20.73 12.82 3.13
N PRO A 117 21.73 12.42 3.95
CA PRO A 117 23.13 12.67 3.65
C PRO A 117 23.55 12.12 2.27
N ALA A 118 24.10 12.97 1.42
CA ALA A 118 24.50 12.60 0.06
C ALA A 118 25.48 11.41 0.00
N ALA A 119 26.27 11.19 1.05
CA ALA A 119 27.15 10.02 1.14
C ALA A 119 26.38 8.68 1.18
N GLN A 120 25.24 8.65 1.89
CA GLN A 120 24.37 7.48 1.94
C GLN A 120 23.69 7.26 0.59
N VAL A 121 23.16 8.31 -0.02
CA VAL A 121 22.53 8.22 -1.36
C VAL A 121 23.52 7.68 -2.40
N ARG A 122 24.77 8.18 -2.40
CA ARG A 122 25.84 7.65 -3.27
C ARG A 122 26.22 6.21 -2.97
N GLN A 123 26.13 5.76 -1.71
CA GLN A 123 26.35 4.36 -1.37
C GLN A 123 25.23 3.47 -1.91
N THR A 124 23.97 3.90 -1.78
CA THR A 124 22.81 3.22 -2.33
C THR A 124 22.90 3.12 -3.86
N ASN A 125 23.17 4.23 -4.56
CA ASN A 125 23.35 4.22 -6.02
C ASN A 125 24.49 3.30 -6.47
N ARG A 126 25.59 3.20 -5.71
CA ARG A 126 26.66 2.23 -6.00
C ARG A 126 26.21 0.78 -5.83
N SER A 127 25.30 0.50 -4.91
CA SER A 127 24.70 -0.83 -4.74
C SER A 127 23.76 -1.15 -5.91
N ILE A 128 22.88 -0.21 -6.26
CA ILE A 128 21.94 -0.34 -7.38
C ILE A 128 22.71 -0.57 -8.68
N ALA A 129 23.68 0.29 -9.02
CA ALA A 129 24.49 0.13 -10.23
C ALA A 129 25.22 -1.21 -10.33
N LYS A 130 25.58 -1.85 -9.20
CA LYS A 130 26.18 -3.19 -9.19
C LYS A 130 25.15 -4.28 -9.45
N ASN A 131 23.92 -4.09 -8.97
CA ASN A 131 22.83 -5.06 -9.11
C ASN A 131 22.14 -4.95 -10.47
N SER A 132 21.92 -3.75 -11.01
CA SER A 132 21.31 -3.53 -12.34
C SER A 132 22.10 -4.17 -13.48
N ARG A 133 23.41 -4.40 -13.32
CA ARG A 133 24.24 -5.13 -14.29
C ARG A 133 23.90 -6.63 -14.40
N LYS A 134 23.07 -7.15 -13.50
CA LYS A 134 22.60 -8.55 -13.50
C LYS A 134 21.19 -8.71 -14.10
N GLY A 135 20.65 -7.66 -14.74
CA GLY A 135 19.25 -7.56 -15.16
C GLY A 135 18.54 -6.53 -14.27
N GLY A 136 17.69 -5.67 -14.85
CA GLY A 136 16.91 -4.69 -14.07
C GLY A 136 16.10 -5.38 -12.97
N GLN A 137 15.77 -4.68 -11.89
CA GLN A 137 15.05 -5.30 -10.77
C GLN A 137 13.54 -5.23 -11.02
N PRO A 138 12.87 -6.27 -11.56
CA PRO A 138 11.42 -6.29 -11.65
C PRO A 138 10.80 -6.18 -10.25
N LEU A 139 9.52 -5.80 -10.19
CA LEU A 139 8.73 -5.79 -8.97
C LEU A 139 8.80 -7.14 -8.19
N SER A 140 8.99 -8.24 -8.92
CA SER A 140 9.19 -9.59 -8.37
C SER A 140 10.49 -9.78 -7.59
N GLU A 141 11.52 -8.96 -7.84
CA GLU A 141 12.73 -8.90 -7.01
C GLU A 141 12.48 -8.20 -5.68
N LEU A 142 11.49 -7.30 -5.60
CA LEU A 142 10.98 -6.80 -4.33
C LEU A 142 10.00 -7.79 -3.68
N GLY A 143 9.59 -8.84 -4.39
CA GLY A 143 8.79 -9.93 -3.85
C GLY A 143 7.30 -9.78 -4.10
N LEU A 144 6.94 -8.78 -4.90
CA LEU A 144 5.61 -8.46 -5.38
C LEU A 144 5.45 -8.98 -6.81
N ASP A 145 4.43 -9.80 -7.03
CA ASP A 145 4.09 -10.38 -8.32
C ASP A 145 2.58 -10.26 -8.51
N PRO A 146 2.09 -9.09 -8.98
CA PRO A 146 0.65 -8.82 -9.04
C PRO A 146 -0.11 -9.75 -9.99
N ARG A 147 0.55 -10.29 -11.02
CA ARG A 147 -0.04 -11.27 -11.92
C ARG A 147 -0.47 -12.53 -11.16
N SER A 148 0.31 -12.95 -10.16
CA SER A 148 -0.01 -14.10 -9.30
C SER A 148 -1.21 -13.88 -8.38
N TRP A 149 -1.74 -12.65 -8.30
CA TRP A 149 -2.90 -12.33 -7.45
C TRP A 149 -4.22 -12.51 -8.18
N LEU A 150 -4.21 -12.59 -9.52
CA LEU A 150 -5.41 -12.74 -10.32
C LEU A 150 -5.62 -14.21 -10.68
N ALA A 151 -6.76 -14.77 -10.26
CA ALA A 151 -7.25 -16.07 -10.68
C ALA A 151 -8.56 -15.92 -11.46
N GLU A 152 -8.87 -16.89 -12.33
CA GLU A 152 -10.14 -16.96 -13.05
C GLU A 152 -10.49 -15.68 -13.83
N ALA A 153 -9.50 -15.15 -14.56
CA ALA A 153 -9.64 -13.90 -15.28
C ALA A 153 -10.70 -13.99 -16.40
N LYS A 154 -11.43 -12.88 -16.60
CA LYS A 154 -12.49 -12.72 -17.59
C LYS A 154 -12.44 -11.33 -18.19
N ASP A 155 -12.64 -11.25 -19.50
CA ASP A 155 -12.83 -9.99 -20.19
C ASP A 155 -14.21 -9.41 -19.86
N GLU A 156 -14.24 -8.18 -19.36
CA GLU A 156 -15.44 -7.38 -19.08
C GLU A 156 -15.71 -6.35 -20.21
N GLY A 157 -14.84 -6.28 -21.21
CA GLY A 157 -14.92 -5.40 -22.35
C GLY A 157 -14.19 -4.07 -22.13
N ASP A 158 -14.77 -3.00 -22.68
CA ASP A 158 -14.09 -1.71 -22.79
C ASP A 158 -14.35 -0.81 -21.59
N ALA A 159 -13.30 -0.13 -21.12
CA ALA A 159 -13.39 0.92 -20.11
C ALA A 159 -12.49 2.12 -20.46
N ASP A 160 -12.75 3.26 -19.82
CA ASP A 160 -11.87 4.43 -19.86
C ASP A 160 -11.18 4.61 -18.50
N VAL A 161 -9.86 4.77 -18.53
CA VAL A 161 -9.07 5.15 -17.36
C VAL A 161 -8.28 6.40 -17.74
N ALA A 162 -8.63 7.52 -17.10
CA ALA A 162 -7.97 8.80 -17.31
C ALA A 162 -7.91 9.27 -18.77
N GLY A 163 -8.97 9.02 -19.56
CA GLY A 163 -9.01 9.38 -20.97
C GLY A 163 -8.24 8.42 -21.90
N VAL A 164 -7.78 7.28 -21.38
CA VAL A 164 -7.18 6.19 -22.15
C VAL A 164 -8.20 5.06 -22.27
N GLU A 165 -8.46 4.63 -23.50
CA GLU A 165 -9.27 3.44 -23.78
C GLU A 165 -8.51 2.18 -23.34
N THR A 166 -9.17 1.36 -22.52
CA THR A 166 -8.61 0.17 -21.90
C THR A 166 -9.48 -1.06 -22.14
N ASP A 167 -8.83 -2.22 -22.22
CA ASP A 167 -9.45 -3.52 -21.98
C ASP A 167 -9.59 -3.72 -20.46
N HIS A 168 -10.79 -4.04 -19.99
CA HIS A 168 -11.10 -4.30 -18.57
C HIS A 168 -11.19 -5.80 -18.36
N VAL A 169 -10.29 -6.32 -17.53
CA VAL A 169 -10.29 -7.72 -17.10
C VAL A 169 -10.65 -7.78 -15.62
N SER A 170 -11.61 -8.61 -15.25
CA SER A 170 -11.94 -8.94 -13.87
C SER A 170 -11.48 -10.35 -13.52
N GLY A 171 -11.38 -10.65 -12.24
CA GLY A 171 -11.29 -12.03 -11.75
C GLY A 171 -11.24 -12.10 -10.23
N THR A 172 -10.90 -13.28 -9.75
CA THR A 172 -10.88 -13.61 -8.32
C THR A 172 -9.51 -13.23 -7.74
N LEU A 173 -9.50 -12.43 -6.67
CA LEU A 173 -8.25 -12.07 -5.99
C LEU A 173 -7.75 -13.24 -5.12
N ASP A 174 -6.58 -13.78 -5.44
CA ASP A 174 -5.86 -14.75 -4.60
C ASP A 174 -5.22 -14.03 -3.40
N VAL A 175 -6.01 -13.90 -2.34
CA VAL A 175 -5.61 -13.28 -1.06
C VAL A 175 -4.39 -13.98 -0.46
N GLY A 176 -4.30 -15.30 -0.58
CA GLY A 176 -3.16 -16.06 -0.09
C GLY A 176 -1.86 -15.63 -0.79
N SER A 177 -1.90 -15.50 -2.12
CA SER A 177 -0.77 -15.05 -2.92
C SER A 177 -0.42 -13.58 -2.62
N LEU A 178 -1.42 -12.69 -2.54
CA LEU A 178 -1.22 -11.30 -2.14
C LEU A 178 -0.48 -11.19 -0.79
N MET A 179 -0.97 -11.88 0.25
CA MET A 179 -0.39 -11.81 1.59
C MET A 179 1.03 -12.40 1.64
N ARG A 180 1.28 -13.51 0.93
CA ARG A 180 2.63 -14.07 0.78
C ARG A 180 3.58 -13.09 0.10
N ASN A 181 3.12 -12.40 -0.95
CA ASN A 181 3.90 -11.42 -1.69
C ASN A 181 4.24 -10.21 -0.82
N LEU A 182 3.26 -9.68 -0.07
CA LEU A 182 3.48 -8.59 0.87
C LEU A 182 4.49 -8.98 1.98
N ASN A 183 4.39 -10.19 2.52
CA ASN A 183 5.38 -10.71 3.46
C ASN A 183 6.80 -10.80 2.87
N ARG A 184 6.93 -11.16 1.57
CA ARG A 184 8.22 -11.13 0.87
C ARG A 184 8.74 -9.70 0.71
N PHE A 185 7.86 -8.78 0.36
CA PHE A 185 8.17 -7.36 0.24
C PHE A 185 8.71 -6.78 1.54
N VAL A 186 7.96 -6.89 2.64
CA VAL A 186 8.38 -6.39 3.97
C VAL A 186 9.73 -6.98 4.35
N ARG A 187 9.96 -8.28 4.15
CA ARG A 187 11.24 -8.93 4.45
C ARG A 187 12.40 -8.34 3.65
N ARG A 188 12.21 -8.11 2.35
CA ARG A 188 13.27 -7.60 1.46
C ARG A 188 13.53 -6.11 1.69
N SER A 189 12.49 -5.34 1.95
CA SER A 189 12.57 -3.91 2.23
C SER A 189 13.20 -3.60 3.59
N ALA A 190 12.90 -4.38 4.64
CA ALA A 190 13.50 -4.19 5.96
C ALA A 190 15.03 -4.33 5.94
N SER A 191 15.56 -5.28 5.16
CA SER A 191 17.01 -5.45 4.97
C SER A 191 17.64 -4.32 4.16
N ALA A 192 16.90 -3.69 3.25
CA ALA A 192 17.39 -2.59 2.40
C ALA A 192 17.44 -1.24 3.13
N LEU A 193 16.54 -1.00 4.08
CA LEU A 193 16.43 0.24 4.85
C LEU A 193 17.30 0.29 6.11
N GLY A 194 18.16 -0.73 6.34
CA GLY A 194 19.13 -0.71 7.44
C GLY A 194 18.55 -0.99 8.82
N GLY A 195 17.34 -1.54 8.91
CA GLY A 195 16.70 -1.95 10.16
C GLY A 195 17.38 -3.17 10.78
N GLN A 196 18.58 -3.00 11.31
CA GLN A 196 19.22 -3.92 12.25
C GLN A 196 18.94 -3.41 13.67
N GLY A 197 17.71 -3.54 14.17
CA GLY A 197 17.44 -3.21 15.57
C GLY A 197 15.98 -3.03 15.97
N GLU A 198 15.10 -2.55 15.09
CA GLU A 198 13.68 -2.40 15.41
C GLU A 198 12.88 -3.65 15.05
N ALA A 199 11.90 -4.00 15.89
CA ALA A 199 11.00 -5.11 15.66
C ALA A 199 10.36 -4.92 14.28
N ALA A 200 10.75 -5.75 13.32
CA ALA A 200 10.12 -5.76 12.00
C ALA A 200 8.60 -5.87 12.20
N PRO A 201 7.78 -5.21 11.35
CA PRO A 201 6.33 -5.29 11.46
C PRO A 201 5.91 -6.76 11.63
N PRO A 202 4.98 -7.07 12.55
CA PRO A 202 4.51 -8.41 12.76
C PRO A 202 4.08 -9.01 11.43
N ARG A 203 4.64 -10.17 11.10
CA ARG A 203 4.37 -10.87 9.84
C ARG A 203 3.27 -11.88 10.09
N LEU A 204 2.36 -11.99 9.14
CA LEU A 204 1.38 -13.07 9.15
C LEU A 204 2.10 -14.40 8.91
N ASN A 205 1.85 -15.40 9.75
CA ASN A 205 2.39 -16.73 9.52
C ASN A 205 1.54 -17.47 8.46
N GLY A 206 1.99 -18.65 8.01
CA GLY A 206 1.29 -19.40 6.96
C GLY A 206 -0.13 -19.84 7.35
N ALA A 207 -0.35 -20.17 8.62
CA ALA A 207 -1.65 -20.55 9.13
C ALA A 207 -2.60 -19.35 9.18
N ASP A 208 -2.14 -18.19 9.67
CA ASP A 208 -2.95 -16.96 9.70
C ASP A 208 -3.40 -16.55 8.28
N ILE A 209 -2.50 -16.67 7.29
CA ILE A 209 -2.82 -16.38 5.88
C ILE A 209 -3.89 -17.33 5.35
N GLN A 210 -3.78 -18.62 5.68
CA GLN A 210 -4.75 -19.61 5.23
C GLN A 210 -6.12 -19.37 5.86
N GLU A 211 -6.18 -19.17 7.18
CA GLU A 211 -7.41 -18.87 7.91
C GLU A 211 -8.09 -17.62 7.37
N LEU A 212 -7.33 -16.54 7.13
CA LEU A 212 -7.86 -15.34 6.50
C LEU A 212 -8.37 -15.62 5.09
N SER A 213 -7.62 -16.37 4.28
CA SER A 213 -8.03 -16.69 2.90
C SER A 213 -9.33 -17.50 2.85
N GLU A 214 -9.56 -18.40 3.82
CA GLU A 214 -10.79 -19.19 3.95
C GLU A 214 -11.98 -18.36 4.48
N ALA A 215 -11.71 -17.30 5.25
CA ALA A 215 -12.72 -16.39 5.80
C ALA A 215 -13.20 -15.32 4.81
N VAL A 216 -12.50 -15.15 3.69
CA VAL A 216 -12.79 -14.14 2.67
C VAL A 216 -13.98 -14.58 1.80
N LYS A 217 -14.87 -13.64 1.54
CA LYS A 217 -16.03 -13.81 0.67
C LYS A 217 -15.86 -12.97 -0.59
N ASP A 218 -16.05 -13.61 -1.74
CA ASP A 218 -16.12 -12.98 -3.05
C ASP A 218 -14.99 -11.95 -3.33
N PRO A 219 -13.72 -12.33 -3.21
CA PRO A 219 -12.61 -11.41 -3.42
C PRO A 219 -12.49 -11.06 -4.90
N SER A 220 -12.47 -9.77 -5.23
CA SER A 220 -12.40 -9.30 -6.61
C SER A 220 -11.06 -8.62 -6.91
N PHE A 221 -10.57 -8.81 -8.14
CA PHE A 221 -9.43 -8.10 -8.69
C PHE A 221 -9.76 -7.64 -10.11
N ASP A 222 -9.49 -6.37 -10.39
CA ASP A 222 -9.73 -5.76 -11.69
C ASP A 222 -8.42 -5.20 -12.24
N VAL A 223 -8.19 -5.40 -13.53
CA VAL A 223 -7.02 -4.92 -14.27
C VAL A 223 -7.50 -4.19 -15.51
N TYR A 224 -6.96 -3.00 -15.74
CA TYR A 224 -7.29 -2.16 -16.88
C TYR A 224 -6.03 -1.95 -17.71
N VAL A 225 -6.04 -2.44 -18.95
CA VAL A 225 -4.87 -2.46 -19.84
C VAL A 225 -5.11 -1.51 -21.01
N GLY A 226 -4.21 -0.57 -21.25
CA GLY A 226 -4.33 0.37 -22.36
C GLY A 226 -4.30 -0.32 -23.71
N LYS A 227 -5.32 -0.12 -24.55
CA LYS A 227 -5.45 -0.80 -25.84
C LYS A 227 -4.34 -0.48 -26.84
N LYS A 228 -3.74 0.70 -26.73
CA LYS A 228 -2.75 1.20 -27.70
C LYS A 228 -1.35 0.65 -27.46
N ASP A 229 -0.96 0.46 -26.20
CA ASP A 229 0.40 0.09 -25.82
C ASP A 229 0.47 -1.16 -24.93
N GLY A 230 -0.68 -1.72 -24.56
CA GLY A 230 -0.75 -2.93 -23.74
C GLY A 230 -0.26 -2.72 -22.31
N LEU A 231 -0.16 -1.48 -21.81
CA LEU A 231 0.34 -1.18 -20.47
C LEU A 231 -0.78 -1.00 -19.47
N ILE A 232 -0.54 -1.46 -18.24
CA ILE A 232 -1.49 -1.33 -17.13
C ILE A 232 -1.75 0.14 -16.81
N ARG A 233 -3.03 0.52 -16.73
CA ARG A 233 -3.51 1.84 -16.33
C ARG A 233 -4.08 1.84 -14.94
N ARG A 234 -4.74 0.75 -14.55
CA ARG A 234 -5.27 0.59 -13.21
C ARG A 234 -5.28 -0.87 -12.79
N VAL A 235 -5.02 -1.10 -11.51
CA VAL A 235 -5.42 -2.32 -10.81
C VAL A 235 -6.23 -1.96 -9.59
N SER A 236 -7.22 -2.76 -9.25
CA SER A 236 -7.97 -2.59 -8.00
C SER A 236 -8.37 -3.94 -7.43
N GLY A 237 -8.46 -4.01 -6.10
CA GLY A 237 -8.91 -5.21 -5.42
C GLY A 237 -9.88 -4.89 -4.30
N ARG A 238 -10.79 -5.83 -4.04
CA ARG A 238 -11.70 -5.80 -2.91
C ARG A 238 -11.66 -7.15 -2.20
N ILE A 239 -11.55 -7.07 -0.88
CA ILE A 239 -11.61 -8.21 0.03
C ILE A 239 -12.64 -7.87 1.09
N GLU A 240 -13.58 -8.77 1.34
CA GLU A 240 -14.46 -8.73 2.50
C GLU A 240 -14.31 -10.05 3.26
N PHE A 241 -14.23 -9.99 4.58
CA PHE A 241 -14.06 -11.18 5.40
C PHE A 241 -14.82 -11.07 6.71
N ASP A 242 -15.27 -12.22 7.22
CA ASP A 242 -15.93 -12.34 8.52
C ASP A 242 -15.22 -13.42 9.35
N ILE A 243 -14.86 -13.07 10.58
CA ILE A 243 -14.17 -13.99 11.49
C ILE A 243 -15.21 -14.82 12.28
N PRO A 244 -15.14 -16.17 12.21
CA PRO A 244 -16.00 -17.06 12.99
C PRO A 244 -15.86 -16.79 14.50
N GLU A 245 -16.94 -16.97 15.26
CA GLU A 245 -16.96 -16.65 16.69
C GLU A 245 -15.93 -17.41 17.51
N SER A 246 -15.59 -18.65 17.10
CA SER A 246 -14.56 -19.47 17.72
C SER A 246 -13.17 -18.83 17.69
N ASP A 247 -12.90 -18.02 16.67
CA ASP A 247 -11.54 -17.58 16.33
C ASP A 247 -11.29 -16.12 16.74
N ARG A 248 -12.37 -15.35 17.01
CA ARG A 248 -12.32 -13.92 17.39
C ARG A 248 -11.45 -13.66 18.62
N ALA A 249 -11.46 -14.56 19.61
CA ALA A 249 -10.69 -14.40 20.83
C ALA A 249 -9.17 -14.45 20.56
N GLY A 250 -8.73 -15.28 19.61
CA GLY A 250 -7.33 -15.38 19.19
C GLY A 250 -6.85 -14.17 18.38
N LEU A 251 -7.79 -13.44 17.76
CA LEU A 251 -7.53 -12.29 16.89
C LEU A 251 -7.86 -10.94 17.57
N GLY A 252 -7.78 -10.89 18.90
CA GLY A 252 -7.96 -9.65 19.66
C GLY A 252 -9.36 -9.03 19.57
N GLY A 253 -10.38 -9.82 19.24
CA GLY A 253 -11.76 -9.35 19.09
C GLY A 253 -12.15 -8.90 17.68
N LEU A 254 -11.28 -9.11 16.68
CA LEU A 254 -11.60 -8.87 15.27
C LEU A 254 -12.82 -9.72 14.86
N LYS A 255 -13.84 -9.05 14.32
CA LYS A 255 -15.09 -9.69 13.88
C LYS A 255 -15.13 -9.92 12.38
N GLY A 256 -14.34 -9.18 11.62
CA GLY A 256 -14.36 -9.14 10.16
C GLY A 256 -13.88 -7.79 9.66
N GLY A 257 -14.04 -7.54 8.37
CA GLY A 257 -13.57 -6.30 7.79
C GLY A 257 -13.72 -6.25 6.28
N SER A 258 -13.23 -5.14 5.73
CA SER A 258 -13.06 -4.97 4.30
C SER A 258 -11.72 -4.29 4.01
N ILE A 259 -11.12 -4.67 2.90
CA ILE A 259 -9.93 -4.04 2.34
C ILE A 259 -10.26 -3.71 0.89
N VAL A 260 -10.19 -2.44 0.54
CA VAL A 260 -10.30 -1.98 -0.85
C VAL A 260 -9.01 -1.27 -1.19
N PHE A 261 -8.45 -1.54 -2.37
CA PHE A 261 -7.32 -0.79 -2.86
C PHE A 261 -7.44 -0.54 -4.37
N SER A 262 -6.85 0.56 -4.81
CA SER A 262 -6.65 0.89 -6.21
C SER A 262 -5.23 1.43 -6.42
N VAL A 263 -4.67 1.14 -7.58
CA VAL A 263 -3.45 1.76 -8.09
C VAL A 263 -3.75 2.19 -9.51
N GLU A 264 -3.74 3.49 -9.76
CA GLU A 264 -3.96 4.12 -11.05
C GLU A 264 -2.66 4.80 -11.53
N LEU A 265 -2.40 4.69 -12.83
CA LEU A 265 -1.21 5.20 -13.51
C LEU A 265 -1.65 6.08 -14.67
N HIS A 266 -1.44 7.39 -14.50
CA HIS A 266 -1.70 8.38 -15.54
C HIS A 266 -0.41 8.68 -16.30
N ASP A 267 -0.56 9.18 -17.54
CA ASP A 267 0.57 9.67 -18.34
C ASP A 267 1.77 8.71 -18.39
N VAL A 268 1.47 7.41 -18.50
CA VAL A 268 2.45 6.32 -18.52
C VAL A 268 3.47 6.54 -19.62
N ASN A 269 4.75 6.41 -19.27
CA ASN A 269 5.90 6.64 -20.12
C ASN A 269 5.95 8.07 -20.72
N GLY A 270 5.38 9.03 -19.99
CA GLY A 270 5.43 10.46 -20.31
C GLY A 270 6.67 11.17 -19.78
N ASP A 271 6.66 12.51 -19.91
CA ASP A 271 7.77 13.41 -19.57
C ASP A 271 7.65 13.99 -18.15
N GLN A 272 7.37 13.16 -17.13
CA GLN A 272 7.25 13.63 -15.75
C GLN A 272 8.53 14.34 -15.28
N GLU A 273 8.39 15.59 -14.80
CA GLU A 273 9.45 16.40 -14.24
C GLU A 273 9.42 16.33 -12.71
N ILE A 274 10.58 16.05 -12.11
CA ILE A 274 10.73 15.91 -10.65
C ILE A 274 11.95 16.71 -10.24
N GLU A 275 11.73 17.78 -9.49
CA GLU A 275 12.76 18.73 -9.06
C GLU A 275 13.01 18.67 -7.55
N ALA A 276 14.22 19.01 -7.14
CA ALA A 276 14.51 19.11 -5.71
C ALA A 276 13.78 20.32 -5.09
N PRO A 277 13.38 20.23 -3.80
CA PRO A 277 12.77 21.37 -3.14
C PRO A 277 13.77 22.52 -3.02
N ALA A 278 13.26 23.75 -3.11
CA ALA A 278 14.09 24.95 -3.01
C ALA A 278 14.80 25.08 -1.64
N ARG A 279 14.25 24.46 -0.60
CA ARG A 279 14.81 24.43 0.75
C ARG A 279 14.61 23.06 1.38
N SER A 280 15.63 22.59 2.08
CA SER A 280 15.59 21.36 2.88
C SER A 280 16.32 21.58 4.20
N ARG A 281 15.96 20.79 5.22
CA ARG A 281 16.72 20.65 6.48
C ARG A 281 17.47 19.32 6.46
N PRO A 282 18.56 19.13 7.23
CA PRO A 282 19.17 17.81 7.36
C PRO A 282 18.20 16.81 8.00
N LEU A 283 18.17 15.56 7.52
CA LEU A 283 17.32 14.49 8.08
C LEU A 283 17.52 14.26 9.58
N SER A 284 18.73 14.49 10.09
CA SER A 284 19.01 14.39 11.53
C SER A 284 18.13 15.31 12.39
N LYS A 285 17.68 16.45 11.85
CA LYS A 285 16.78 17.36 12.58
C LYS A 285 15.40 16.77 12.82
N LEU A 286 14.93 15.91 11.92
CA LEU A 286 13.69 15.18 12.13
C LEU A 286 13.87 14.07 13.16
N THR A 287 14.94 13.28 13.06
CA THR A 287 15.21 12.19 14.00
C THR A 287 15.44 12.70 15.42
N ASP A 288 16.13 13.84 15.58
CA ASP A 288 16.32 14.48 16.89
C ASP A 288 14.97 14.92 17.49
N SER A 289 14.08 15.48 16.65
CA SER A 289 12.75 15.92 17.07
C SER A 289 11.86 14.75 17.47
N LEU A 290 11.87 13.66 16.71
CA LEU A 290 11.08 12.47 16.99
C LEU A 290 11.64 11.67 18.17
N GLY A 291 12.97 11.50 18.25
CA GLY A 291 13.63 10.84 19.38
C GLY A 291 13.45 11.60 20.69
N GLY A 292 13.45 12.93 20.66
CA GLY A 292 13.10 13.76 21.81
C GLY A 292 11.66 13.55 22.27
N ALA A 293 10.71 13.45 21.33
CA ALA A 293 9.31 13.16 21.64
C ALA A 293 9.11 11.74 22.20
N LEU A 294 9.79 10.73 21.65
CA LEU A 294 9.71 9.34 22.13
C LEU A 294 10.37 9.16 23.51
N ASN A 295 11.46 9.89 23.78
CA ASN A 295 12.07 9.94 25.11
C ASN A 295 11.17 10.65 26.12
N ALA A 296 10.46 11.71 25.71
CA ALA A 296 9.47 12.40 26.54
C ALA A 296 8.22 11.55 26.82
N LEU A 297 7.91 10.58 25.94
CA LEU A 297 6.81 9.62 26.08
C LEU A 297 7.23 8.31 26.75
N GLY A 298 8.42 8.25 27.38
CA GLY A 298 8.86 7.10 28.18
C GLY A 298 9.25 5.83 27.40
N ALA A 299 9.29 5.87 26.06
CA ALA A 299 9.62 4.71 25.23
C ALA A 299 11.15 4.49 25.03
N GLY A 300 11.98 5.40 25.54
CA GLY A 300 13.44 5.40 25.36
C GLY A 300 14.23 4.90 26.57
N GLY A 301 13.89 3.71 27.08
CA GLY A 301 14.52 3.12 28.27
C GLY A 301 15.18 1.76 28.04
N ALA A 302 16.19 1.68 27.17
CA ALA A 302 17.06 0.50 27.09
C ALA A 302 18.52 0.91 26.84
N THR A 303 19.13 1.53 27.85
CA THR A 303 20.59 1.63 27.95
C THR A 303 21.06 0.79 29.13
N THR A 304 21.86 -0.22 28.82
CA THR A 304 22.76 -1.01 29.67
C THR A 304 23.06 -0.41 31.05
N GLN A 305 22.61 -1.09 32.10
CA GLN A 305 23.15 -0.94 33.46
C GLN A 305 23.58 -2.32 33.97
N GLU A 306 24.83 -2.42 34.40
CA GLU A 306 25.42 -3.59 35.08
C GLU A 306 24.60 -3.98 36.33
N PRO A 307 24.61 -5.27 36.74
CA PRO A 307 23.76 -5.76 37.81
C PRO A 307 24.35 -5.42 39.19
N GLY A 308 23.59 -4.69 40.00
CA GLY A 308 23.73 -4.61 41.46
C GLY A 308 22.49 -5.21 42.14
N PRO A 309 22.62 -5.83 43.33
CA PRO A 309 21.64 -6.78 43.84
C PRO A 309 20.43 -6.11 44.50
N GLU A 310 19.38 -6.93 44.56
CA GLU A 310 18.02 -6.75 45.06
C GLU A 310 17.87 -6.08 46.43
N GLU A 311 16.75 -5.36 46.62
CA GLU A 311 15.81 -5.51 47.75
C GLU A 311 14.61 -4.53 47.61
N GLY A 312 13.37 -5.01 47.88
CA GLY A 312 12.29 -4.16 48.40
C GLY A 312 10.99 -3.98 47.59
N GLU A 313 10.06 -4.92 47.77
CA GLU A 313 8.60 -4.79 47.96
C GLU A 313 7.76 -3.53 47.58
N THR A 314 6.63 -3.84 46.93
CA THR A 314 5.23 -3.35 47.12
C THR A 314 4.70 -2.05 46.47
N GLY A 315 3.68 -2.24 45.61
CA GLY A 315 2.38 -1.53 45.66
C GLY A 315 2.22 -0.22 44.90
N GLY A 316 1.41 -0.22 43.82
CA GLY A 316 1.05 1.00 43.08
C GLY A 316 0.07 0.82 41.91
N GLU A 317 -0.98 0.02 42.03
CA GLU A 317 -2.10 0.05 41.07
C GLU A 317 -3.04 1.22 41.43
N SER A 318 -2.96 2.36 40.70
CA SER A 318 -4.10 3.27 40.38
C SER A 318 -3.73 4.65 39.80
N THR A 319 -2.47 5.07 39.79
CA THR A 319 -2.08 6.43 39.31
C THR A 319 -1.95 6.53 37.79
N ASP A 320 -1.42 5.50 37.14
CA ASP A 320 -0.99 5.58 35.73
C ASP A 320 -2.17 5.65 34.74
N ALA A 321 -3.27 4.97 35.05
CA ALA A 321 -4.46 4.94 34.19
C ALA A 321 -5.21 6.29 34.19
N ASP A 322 -5.26 6.96 35.35
CA ASP A 322 -5.90 8.28 35.47
C ASP A 322 -5.02 9.38 34.87
N GLN A 323 -3.70 9.28 34.98
CA GLN A 323 -2.76 10.21 34.31
C GLN A 323 -2.84 10.08 32.78
N LEU A 324 -2.91 8.85 32.26
CA LEU A 324 -3.11 8.62 30.82
C LEU A 324 -4.44 9.18 30.31
N ARG A 325 -5.50 9.08 31.11
CA ARG A 325 -6.81 9.67 30.77
C ARG A 325 -6.77 11.20 30.77
N LEU A 326 -6.14 11.82 31.77
CA LEU A 326 -5.97 13.27 31.85
C LEU A 326 -5.08 13.82 30.74
N TYR A 327 -4.04 13.08 30.37
CA TYR A 327 -3.20 13.37 29.22
C TYR A 327 -3.99 13.35 27.91
N ALA A 328 -4.78 12.29 27.67
CA ALA A 328 -5.63 12.18 26.49
C ALA A 328 -6.67 13.32 26.41
N GLU A 329 -7.33 13.66 27.52
CA GLU A 329 -8.27 14.78 27.60
C GLU A 329 -7.60 16.16 27.39
N CYS A 330 -6.31 16.29 27.73
CA CYS A 330 -5.53 17.50 27.48
C CYS A 330 -5.21 17.64 25.99
N LEU A 331 -4.77 16.56 25.35
CA LEU A 331 -4.49 16.54 23.91
C LEU A 331 -5.72 16.84 23.06
N ASP A 332 -6.91 16.35 23.45
CA ASP A 332 -8.17 16.63 22.76
C ASP A 332 -8.54 18.13 22.76
N LYS A 333 -8.04 18.89 23.74
CA LYS A 333 -8.33 20.33 23.90
C LYS A 333 -7.21 21.23 23.35
N ALA A 334 -6.00 20.70 23.22
CA ALA A 334 -4.85 21.44 22.74
C ALA A 334 -4.93 21.68 21.23
N ARG A 335 -4.54 22.88 20.78
CA ARG A 335 -4.40 23.16 19.35
C ARG A 335 -3.08 22.57 18.83
N PRO A 336 -3.07 21.87 17.69
CA PRO A 336 -1.86 21.22 17.17
C PRO A 336 -0.68 22.17 16.93
N GLU A 337 -0.96 23.44 16.62
CA GLU A 337 0.04 24.48 16.40
C GLU A 337 0.57 25.14 17.69
N ASP A 338 -0.02 24.87 18.86
CA ASP A 338 0.39 25.45 20.14
C ASP A 338 1.31 24.48 20.90
N THR A 339 2.60 24.54 20.56
CA THR A 339 3.64 23.67 21.14
C THR A 339 3.78 23.81 22.65
N GLU A 340 3.42 24.96 23.22
CA GLU A 340 3.45 25.17 24.68
C GLU A 340 2.26 24.48 25.37
N GLN A 341 1.08 24.44 24.76
CA GLN A 341 -0.05 23.65 25.27
C GLN A 341 0.26 22.15 25.23
N LEU A 342 0.87 21.67 24.15
CA LEU A 342 1.23 20.26 24.01
C LEU A 342 2.29 19.84 25.04
N GLN A 343 3.26 20.71 25.35
CA GLN A 343 4.22 20.48 26.43
C GLN A 343 3.53 20.41 27.80
N ARG A 344 2.60 21.33 28.10
CA ARG A 344 1.82 21.27 29.35
C ARG A 344 1.00 19.99 29.49
N CYS A 345 0.51 19.43 28.40
CA CYS A 345 -0.15 18.12 28.43
C CYS A 345 0.83 17.01 28.79
N ALA A 346 2.02 16.99 28.20
CA ALA A 346 3.05 15.98 28.48
C ALA A 346 3.55 16.01 29.93
N ASP A 347 3.52 17.17 30.59
CA ASP A 347 3.91 17.32 32.01
C ASP A 347 2.95 16.57 32.96
N LEU A 348 1.70 16.31 32.55
CA LEU A 348 0.71 15.53 33.33
C LEU A 348 1.11 14.05 33.51
N LEU A 349 2.06 13.55 32.71
CA LEU A 349 2.61 12.20 32.80
C LEU A 349 3.87 12.14 33.69
N GLN A 350 4.32 13.28 34.23
CA GLN A 350 5.56 13.38 35.02
C GLN A 350 5.33 13.71 36.50
N GLU A 351 4.09 14.01 36.92
CA GLU A 351 3.76 14.17 38.34
C GLU A 351 3.65 12.78 39.02
N PRO A 352 4.35 12.53 40.15
CA PRO A 352 4.36 11.23 40.81
C PRO A 352 3.05 10.87 41.51
#